data_AF-A0A8J6C3B1-F1
#
_entry.id   AF-A0A8J6C3B1-F1
#
_cell.length_a   1.000
_cell.length_b   1.000
_cell.length_c   1.000
_cell.angle_alpha   90.00
_cell.angle_beta   90.00
_cell.angle_gamma   90.00
#
_symmetry.space_group_name_H-M   'P 1'
#
loop_
_entity.id
_entity.type
_entity.pdbx_description
1 polymer ?
#
loop_
_entity_poly.entity_id
_entity_poly.type
_entity_poly.pdbx_seq_one_letter_code
_entity_poly.pdbx_strand_id
1 'polypeptide(L)' 'MSHKTVFVVDRCPYMEESCRQHVDFVMVTKNRTQGVIPLAPISKLLWRCKVEASMEYYRIMYEGTMSLLSL' A
#
# COMPACT_ATOMS: atom_id res chain seq x y z
N MET A 1 -13.95 11.80 -25.79
CA MET A 1 -14.22 12.57 -24.55
C MET A 1 -13.29 11.99 -23.48
N SER A 2 -12.21 12.69 -23.12
CA SER A 2 -11.20 12.17 -22.20
C SER A 2 -11.65 12.45 -20.77
N HIS A 3 -12.19 11.45 -20.09
CA HIS A 3 -12.52 11.55 -18.67
C HIS A 3 -11.20 11.61 -17.88
N LYS A 4 -11.00 12.71 -17.15
CA LYS A 4 -9.80 12.93 -16.31
C LYS A 4 -10.19 12.73 -14.85
N THR A 5 -9.48 11.85 -14.17
CA THR A 5 -9.60 11.63 -12.72
C THR A 5 -8.35 12.20 -12.03
N VAL A 6 -8.53 13.01 -11.00
CA VAL A 6 -7.45 13.63 -10.23
C VAL A 6 -7.53 13.17 -8.78
N PHE A 7 -6.43 12.65 -8.24
CA PHE A 7 -6.30 12.30 -6.82
C PHE A 7 -5.67 13.46 -6.05
N VAL A 8 -6.36 13.91 -5.00
CA VAL A 8 -5.82 14.91 -4.07
C VAL A 8 -5.68 14.22 -2.71
N VAL A 9 -4.44 14.11 -2.24
CA VAL A 9 -4.11 13.50 -0.95
C VAL A 9 -3.58 14.59 -0.04
N ASP A 10 -4.29 14.83 1.06
CA ASP A 10 -3.85 15.78 2.08
C ASP A 10 -2.61 15.26 2.83
N ARG A 11 -1.68 16.16 3.15
CA ARG A 11 -0.41 15.93 3.86
C ARG A 11 -0.36 16.61 5.23
N CYS A 12 -1.50 17.02 5.78
CA CYS A 12 -1.58 17.57 7.12
C CYS A 12 -0.98 16.62 8.20
N PRO A 13 -0.46 17.17 9.32
CA PRO A 13 0.25 16.39 10.35
C PRO A 13 -0.54 15.20 10.94
N TYR A 14 -1.88 15.29 10.98
CA TYR A 14 -2.73 14.20 11.47
C TYR A 14 -2.64 12.94 10.59
N MET A 15 -2.23 13.06 9.32
CA MET A 15 -2.05 11.91 8.43
C MET A 15 -0.78 11.10 8.71
N GLU A 16 0.10 11.61 9.56
CA GLU A 16 1.24 10.86 10.09
C GLU A 16 0.85 9.94 11.25
N GLU A 17 -0.43 9.91 11.64
CA GLU A 17 -0.90 8.93 12.61
C GLU A 17 -0.81 7.50 12.03
N SER A 18 -0.57 6.53 12.93
CA SER A 18 -0.67 5.11 12.60
C SER A 18 -2.09 4.73 12.17
N CYS A 19 -2.20 3.88 11.15
CA CYS A 19 -3.48 3.25 10.79
C CYS A 19 -3.96 2.22 11.82
N ARG A 20 -3.17 1.96 12.87
CA ARG A 20 -3.41 0.98 13.95
C ARG A 20 -3.64 -0.45 13.46
N GLN A 21 -3.38 -0.70 12.18
CA GLN A 21 -3.33 -2.03 11.60
C GLN A 21 -1.89 -2.54 11.67
N HIS A 22 -1.69 -3.56 12.49
CA HIS A 22 -0.40 -4.23 12.62
C HIS A 22 -0.13 -5.07 11.35
N VAL A 23 1.07 -4.91 10.80
CA VAL A 23 1.56 -5.70 9.68
C VAL A 23 2.74 -6.53 10.18
N ASP A 24 2.54 -7.84 10.21
CA ASP A 24 3.60 -8.79 10.53
C ASP A 24 4.53 -8.91 9.31
N PHE A 25 5.74 -8.37 9.44
CA PHE A 25 6.79 -8.64 8.47
C PHE A 25 7.36 -10.01 8.77
N VAL A 26 6.71 -11.05 8.23
CA VAL A 26 7.29 -12.40 8.17
C VAL A 26 8.41 -12.36 7.13
N MET A 27 9.53 -11.74 7.48
CA MET A 27 10.77 -11.97 6.75
C MET A 27 11.07 -13.44 6.87
N VAL A 28 11.06 -14.12 5.72
CA VAL A 28 11.34 -15.54 5.54
C VAL A 28 12.60 -15.93 6.33
N THR A 29 12.41 -16.40 7.57
CA THR A 29 13.33 -17.24 8.30
C THR A 29 13.28 -18.63 7.67
N LYS A 30 13.62 -18.75 6.37
CA LYS A 30 13.63 -20.08 5.75
C LYS A 30 14.67 -20.99 6.42
N ASN A 31 15.81 -20.46 6.92
CA ASN A 31 16.96 -21.32 7.25
C ASN A 31 17.78 -20.97 8.52
N ARG A 32 17.37 -20.11 9.45
CA ARG A 32 18.27 -19.71 10.56
C ARG A 32 17.66 -19.83 11.95
N THR A 33 18.04 -20.94 12.59
CA THR A 33 18.48 -21.09 13.97
C THR A 33 17.51 -20.67 15.08
N GLN A 34 17.17 -21.63 15.94
CA GLN A 34 16.48 -21.43 17.22
C GLN A 34 17.08 -20.22 17.97
N GLY A 35 16.28 -19.17 18.20
CA GLY A 35 16.67 -18.04 19.05
C GLY A 35 16.50 -16.62 18.49
N VAL A 36 15.96 -16.41 17.29
CA VAL A 36 15.73 -15.05 16.75
C VAL A 36 14.41 -14.47 17.28
N ILE A 37 14.48 -13.30 17.93
CA ILE A 37 13.31 -12.55 18.40
C ILE A 37 12.53 -12.05 17.18
N PRO A 38 11.21 -12.33 17.07
CA PRO A 38 10.40 -11.85 15.96
C PRO A 38 10.39 -10.32 15.94
N LEU A 39 10.50 -9.74 14.74
CA LEU A 39 10.40 -8.28 14.56
C LEU A 39 9.05 -7.79 15.10
N ALA A 40 9.07 -6.72 15.89
CA ALA A 40 7.84 -6.14 16.42
C ALA A 40 6.92 -5.73 15.26
N PRO A 41 5.60 -5.98 15.37
CA PRO A 41 4.66 -5.66 14.32
C PRO A 41 4.61 -4.14 14.10
N ILE A 42 4.92 -3.71 12.88
CA ILE A 42 4.88 -2.30 12.51
C ILE A 42 3.54 -1.96 11.87
N SER A 43 3.04 -0.77 12.13
CA SER A 43 1.84 -0.24 11.49
C SER A 43 2.21 0.81 10.45
N LYS A 44 1.39 0.92 9.39
CA LYS A 44 1.57 1.95 8.38
C LYS A 44 1.02 3.29 8.87
N LEU A 45 1.47 4.38 8.26
CA LEU A 45 0.91 5.71 8.48
C LEU A 45 -0.33 5.88 7.59
N LEU A 46 -1.33 6.64 8.05
CA LEU A 46 -2.56 6.87 7.29
C LEU A 46 -2.28 7.43 5.88
N TRP A 47 -1.32 8.34 5.75
CA TRP A 47 -0.91 8.86 4.44
C TRP A 47 -0.39 7.76 3.51
N ARG A 48 0.39 6.80 4.04
CA ARG A 48 0.92 5.68 3.23
C ARG A 48 -0.20 4.79 2.76
N CYS A 49 -1.17 4.47 3.61
CA CYS A 49 -2.34 3.67 3.23
C CYS A 49 -3.15 4.33 2.11
N LYS A 50 -3.36 5.65 2.18
CA LYS A 50 -4.09 6.39 1.14
C LYS A 50 -3.36 6.41 -0.21
N VAL A 51 -2.05 6.60 -0.18
CA VAL A 51 -1.22 6.57 -1.40
C VAL A 51 -1.19 5.18 -2.02
N GLU A 52 -1.00 4.13 -1.23
CA GLU A 52 -1.02 2.74 -1.70
C GLU A 52 -2.36 2.38 -2.36
N ALA A 53 -3.49 2.71 -1.73
CA ALA A 53 -4.81 2.47 -2.29
C ALA A 53 -5.04 3.23 -3.61
N SER A 54 -4.57 4.48 -3.70
CA SER A 54 -4.70 5.29 -4.92
C SER A 54 -3.86 4.72 -6.07
N MET A 55 -2.65 4.23 -5.77
CA MET A 55 -1.78 3.57 -6.74
C MET A 55 -2.36 2.25 -7.24
N GLU A 56 -2.97 1.45 -6.36
CA GLU A 56 -3.61 0.20 -6.77
C GLU A 56 -4.84 0.44 -7.64
N TYR A 57 -5.64 1.47 -7.30
CA TYR A 57 -6.74 1.90 -8.18
C TYR A 57 -6.23 2.32 -9.56
N TYR A 58 -5.14 3.08 -9.63
CA TYR A 58 -4.52 3.46 -10.89
C TYR A 58 -4.04 2.23 -11.67
N ARG A 59 -3.38 1.26 -11.01
CA ARG A 59 -2.95 0.01 -11.65
C ARG A 59 -4.12 -0.73 -12.27
N ILE A 60 -5.21 -0.94 -11.51
CA ILE A 60 -6.41 -1.64 -11.99
C ILE A 60 -7.04 -0.90 -13.17
N MET A 61 -7.17 0.43 -13.10
CA MET A 61 -7.72 1.20 -14.22
C MET A 61 -6.86 1.08 -15.48
N TYR A 62 -5.53 1.17 -15.34
CA TYR A 62 -4.63 1.07 -16.50
C TYR A 62 -4.57 -0.35 -17.06
N GLU A 63 -4.54 -1.36 -16.19
CA GLU A 63 -4.57 -2.77 -16.57
C GLU A 63 -5.89 -3.12 -17.28
N GLY A 64 -7.04 -2.67 -16.73
CA GLY A 64 -8.35 -2.84 -17.37
C GLY A 64 -8.47 -2.11 -18.70
N THR A 65 -7.84 -0.93 -18.83
CA THR A 65 -7.83 -0.17 -20.09
C THR A 65 -6.95 -0.83 -21.16
N MET A 66 -5.78 -1.34 -20.78
CA MET A 66 -4.89 -2.07 -21.70
C MET A 66 -5.53 -3.39 -22.16
N SER A 67 -6.23 -4.10 -21.27
CA SER A 67 -6.94 -5.35 -21.58
C SER A 67 -8.07 -5.15 -22.60
N LEU A 68 -8.79 -4.03 -22.53
CA LEU A 68 -9.84 -3.64 -23.49
C LEU A 68 -9.30 -3.17 -24.85
N LEU A 69 -8.09 -2.62 -24.90
CA LEU A 69 -7.44 -2.19 -26.15
C LEU A 69 -6.77 -3.35 -26.91
N SER A 70 -6.52 -4.48 -26.24
CA SER A 70 -5.98 -5.71 -26.82
C SER A 70 -7.03 -6.71 -27.34
N LEU A 71 -8.33 -6.34 -27.31
CA LEU A 71 -9.48 -7.05 -27.88
C LEU A 71 -10.04 -6.27 -29.07
#